data_AF-A0A243RVU8-F1
#
_entry.id   AF-A0A243RVU8-F1
#
_cell.length_a   1.000
_cell.length_b   1.000
_cell.length_c   1.000
_cell.angle_alpha   90.00
_cell.angle_beta   90.00
_cell.angle_gamma   90.00
#
_symmetry.space_group_name_H-M   'P 1'
#
loop_
_entity.id
_entity.type
_entity.pdbx_description
1 polymer ?
#
loop_
_entity_poly.entity_id
_entity_poly.type
_entity_poly.pdbx_seq_one_letter_code
_entity_poly.pdbx_strand_id
1 'polypeptide(L)'
;MRARGKARRELEMLAALEVEQDRLDDAKQAAAEDPSPENLTAKRREMASMAETRSWLRAVARIAQAERELVEYATATDLRKVAKREAAEADIERLRRDFGPLIAAMEQLAGAAPANPAEQLPPGSATVTPRPVRGRTRFGKDGA
;
A
#
# COMPACT_ATOMS: atom_id res chain seq x y z
N MET A 1 10.26 -18.21 -14.12
CA MET A 1 10.27 -17.96 -12.67
C MET A 1 9.77 -16.55 -12.25
N ARG A 2 9.84 -15.50 -13.09
CA ARG A 2 9.51 -14.11 -12.71
C ARG A 2 8.01 -13.76 -12.51
N ALA A 3 7.08 -14.49 -13.14
CA ALA A 3 5.64 -14.17 -13.09
C ALA A 3 5.00 -14.38 -11.69
N ARG A 4 5.48 -15.38 -10.92
CA ARG A 4 4.94 -15.68 -9.58
C ARG A 4 5.28 -14.59 -8.55
N GLY A 5 6.44 -13.95 -8.67
CA GLY A 5 6.84 -12.85 -7.77
C GLY A 5 6.02 -11.57 -7.99
N LYS A 6 5.63 -11.30 -9.24
CA LYS A 6 4.80 -10.13 -9.58
C LYS A 6 3.37 -10.26 -9.04
N ALA A 7 2.73 -11.41 -9.25
CA ALA A 7 1.38 -11.66 -8.76
C ALA A 7 1.31 -11.63 -7.23
N ARG A 8 2.34 -12.14 -6.54
CA ARG A 8 2.42 -12.08 -5.08
C ARG A 8 2.54 -10.65 -4.55
N ARG A 9 3.40 -9.82 -5.15
CA ARG A 9 3.52 -8.39 -4.77
C ARG A 9 2.23 -7.62 -4.99
N GLU A 10 1.50 -7.92 -6.06
CA GLU A 10 0.22 -7.29 -6.35
C GLU A 10 -0.84 -7.66 -5.31
N LEU A 11 -0.88 -8.92 -4.87
CA LEU A 11 -1.76 -9.35 -3.77
C LEU A 11 -1.38 -8.70 -2.43
N GLU A 12 -0.09 -8.62 -2.10
CA GLU A 12 0.40 -7.97 -0.87
C GLU A 12 0.03 -6.47 -0.86
N MET A 13 0.08 -5.81 -2.02
CA MET A 13 -0.29 -4.41 -2.19
C MET A 13 -1.80 -4.17 -2.08
N LEU A 14 -2.62 -5.08 -2.63
CA LEU A 14 -4.08 -5.06 -2.48
C LEU A 14 -4.49 -5.29 -1.03
N ALA A 15 -3.84 -6.22 -0.33
CA ALA A 15 -4.07 -6.46 1.10
C ALA A 15 -3.69 -5.23 1.95
N ALA A 16 -2.59 -4.56 1.65
CA ALA A 16 -2.22 -3.31 2.34
C ALA A 16 -3.26 -2.20 2.12
N LEU A 17 -3.81 -2.08 0.91
CA LEU A 17 -4.90 -1.15 0.61
C LEU A 17 -6.19 -1.48 1.35
N GLU A 18 -6.51 -2.75 1.50
CA GLU A 18 -7.69 -3.21 2.26
C GLU A 18 -7.57 -2.81 3.73
N VAL A 19 -6.39 -3.03 4.34
CA VAL A 19 -6.12 -2.61 5.73
C VAL A 19 -6.24 -1.09 5.91
N GLU A 20 -5.70 -0.29 4.98
CA GLU A 20 -5.85 1.18 5.04
C GLU A 20 -7.31 1.62 4.83
N GLN A 21 -8.06 0.91 3.98
CA GLN A 21 -9.48 1.17 3.73
C GLN A 21 -10.32 0.86 4.98
N ASP A 22 -10.06 -0.25 5.67
CA ASP A 22 -10.73 -0.62 6.92
C ASP A 22 -10.50 0.44 8.00
N ARG A 23 -9.26 0.90 8.19
CA ARG A 23 -8.95 1.98 9.17
C ARG A 23 -9.69 3.27 8.85
N LEU A 24 -9.76 3.63 7.57
CA LEU A 24 -10.49 4.82 7.13
C LEU A 24 -12.00 4.68 7.38
N ASP A 25 -12.56 3.50 7.15
CA ASP A 25 -13.99 3.26 7.35
C ASP A 25 -14.35 3.21 8.84
N ASP A 26 -13.50 2.63 9.69
CA ASP A 26 -13.60 2.71 11.15
C ASP A 26 -13.56 4.17 11.64
N ALA A 27 -12.61 4.96 11.14
CA ALA A 27 -12.49 6.37 11.51
C ALA A 27 -13.67 7.23 11.02
N LYS A 28 -14.23 6.91 9.85
CA LYS A 28 -15.47 7.55 9.36
C LYS A 28 -16.66 7.19 10.24
N GLN A 29 -16.78 5.92 10.63
CA GLN A 29 -17.87 5.44 11.47
C GLN A 29 -17.79 6.09 12.86
N ALA A 30 -16.62 6.11 13.49
CA ALA A 30 -16.42 6.78 14.78
C ALA A 30 -16.77 8.27 14.73
N ALA A 31 -16.37 8.99 13.66
CA ALA A 31 -16.72 10.39 13.49
C ALA A 31 -18.21 10.65 13.16
N ALA A 32 -18.92 9.65 12.62
CA ALA A 32 -20.35 9.72 12.36
C ALA A 32 -21.18 9.41 13.62
N GLU A 33 -20.69 8.49 14.45
CA GLU A 33 -21.31 8.12 15.74
C GLU A 33 -21.08 9.21 16.81
N ASP A 34 -19.87 9.76 16.88
CA ASP A 34 -19.50 10.86 17.79
C ASP A 34 -18.62 11.90 17.06
N PRO A 35 -19.18 13.06 16.66
CA PRO A 35 -18.45 14.09 15.92
C PRO A 35 -17.57 14.97 16.84
N SER A 36 -16.84 14.34 17.76
CA SER A 36 -15.86 15.03 18.61
C SER A 36 -14.67 15.55 17.78
N PRO A 37 -13.98 16.62 18.23
CA PRO A 37 -12.80 17.14 17.54
C PRO A 37 -11.70 16.08 17.34
N GLU A 38 -11.58 15.14 18.28
CA GLU A 38 -10.64 14.03 18.21
C GLU A 38 -11.01 13.06 17.07
N ASN A 39 -12.25 12.61 17.00
CA ASN A 39 -12.71 11.69 15.95
C ASN A 39 -12.66 12.34 14.55
N LEU A 40 -12.97 13.63 14.44
CA LEU A 40 -12.82 14.38 13.18
C LEU A 40 -11.35 14.50 12.76
N THR A 41 -10.43 14.65 13.72
CA THR A 41 -8.99 14.69 13.45
C THR A 41 -8.46 13.32 13.02
N ALA A 42 -8.88 12.25 13.70
CA ALA A 42 -8.57 10.87 13.33
C ALA A 42 -9.05 10.55 11.90
N LYS A 43 -10.29 10.89 11.57
CA LYS A 43 -10.83 10.74 10.21
C LYS A 43 -9.98 11.47 9.16
N ARG A 44 -9.59 12.73 9.43
CA ARG A 44 -8.75 13.50 8.50
C ARG A 44 -7.37 12.86 8.32
N ARG A 45 -6.79 12.32 9.39
CA ARG A 45 -5.52 11.60 9.36
C ARG A 45 -5.60 10.36 8.49
N GLU A 46 -6.60 9.50 8.70
CA GLU A 46 -6.77 8.29 7.89
C GLU A 46 -7.08 8.62 6.42
N MET A 47 -7.85 9.69 6.17
CA MET A 47 -8.05 10.19 4.81
C MET A 47 -6.75 10.63 4.14
N ALA A 48 -5.86 11.31 4.88
CA ALA A 48 -4.55 11.73 4.38
C ALA A 48 -3.66 10.52 4.10
N SER A 49 -3.60 9.54 5.02
CA SER A 49 -2.88 8.28 4.83
C SER A 49 -3.33 7.57 3.54
N MET A 50 -4.64 7.41 3.34
CA MET A 50 -5.17 6.76 2.14
C MET A 50 -4.90 7.56 0.85
N ALA A 51 -4.89 8.89 0.92
CA ALA A 51 -4.54 9.74 -0.20
C ALA A 51 -3.05 9.60 -0.58
N GLU A 52 -2.16 9.53 0.41
CA GLU A 52 -0.73 9.28 0.22
C GLU A 52 -0.48 7.89 -0.38
N THR A 53 -1.07 6.83 0.18
CA THR A 53 -0.96 5.47 -0.36
C THR A 53 -1.43 5.41 -1.82
N ARG A 54 -2.58 6.02 -2.15
CA ARG A 54 -3.07 6.08 -3.54
C ARG A 54 -2.16 6.88 -4.47
N SER A 55 -1.59 7.98 -3.98
CA SER A 55 -0.63 8.78 -4.75
C SER A 55 0.62 7.96 -5.09
N TRP A 56 1.16 7.25 -4.09
CA TRP A 56 2.29 6.35 -4.25
C TRP A 56 2.02 5.25 -5.28
N LEU A 57 0.87 4.57 -5.20
CA LEU A 57 0.48 3.53 -6.15
C LEU A 57 0.42 4.03 -7.60
N ARG A 58 -0.14 5.22 -7.80
CA ARG A 58 -0.16 5.85 -9.13
C ARG A 58 1.25 6.16 -9.62
N ALA A 59 2.15 6.61 -8.74
CA ALA A 59 3.54 6.85 -9.09
C ALA A 59 4.24 5.56 -9.54
N VAL A 60 4.07 4.45 -8.80
CA VAL A 60 4.62 3.14 -9.18
C VAL A 60 4.08 2.68 -10.53
N ALA A 61 2.77 2.82 -10.77
CA ALA A 61 2.16 2.46 -12.06
C ALA A 61 2.70 3.33 -13.21
N ARG A 62 2.90 4.64 -12.97
CA ARG A 62 3.49 5.55 -13.96
C ARG A 62 4.94 5.22 -14.27
N ILE A 63 5.75 4.87 -13.27
CA ILE A 63 7.14 4.42 -13.48
C ILE A 63 7.14 3.17 -14.35
N ALA A 64 6.34 2.16 -13.99
CA ALA A 64 6.26 0.92 -14.76
C ALA A 64 5.77 1.15 -16.21
N GLN A 65 4.87 2.12 -16.42
CA GLN A 65 4.43 2.51 -17.75
C GLN A 65 5.54 3.20 -18.54
N ALA A 66 6.21 4.17 -17.93
CA ALA A 66 7.29 4.91 -18.58
C ALA A 66 8.48 4.00 -18.92
N GLU A 67 8.79 3.01 -18.08
CA GLU A 67 9.81 1.99 -18.39
C GLU A 67 9.43 1.14 -19.61
N ARG A 68 8.15 0.79 -19.78
CA ARG A 68 7.67 0.12 -21.01
C ARG A 68 7.81 0.99 -22.24
N GLU A 69 7.44 2.27 -22.12
CA GLU A 69 7.57 3.25 -23.21
C GLU A 69 9.04 3.45 -23.60
N LEU A 70 9.97 3.51 -22.64
CA LEU A 70 11.40 3.57 -22.95
C LEU A 70 11.90 2.35 -23.72
N VAL A 71 11.45 1.14 -23.36
CA VAL A 71 11.81 -0.08 -24.11
C VAL A 71 11.27 -0.01 -25.54
N GLU A 72 10.04 0.48 -25.72
CA GLU A 72 9.45 0.67 -27.05
C GLU A 72 10.24 1.71 -27.87
N TYR A 73 10.61 2.83 -27.26
CA TYR A 73 11.40 3.88 -27.92
C TYR A 73 12.84 3.46 -28.21
N ALA A 74 13.46 2.61 -27.39
CA ALA A 74 14.81 2.08 -27.62
C ALA A 74 14.92 1.29 -28.94
N THR A 75 13.80 0.74 -29.42
CA THR A 75 13.73 0.00 -30.70
C THR A 75 13.35 0.87 -31.89
N ALA A 76 13.02 2.15 -31.67
CA ALA A 76 12.42 2.99 -32.69
C ALA A 76 13.42 4.00 -33.27
N THR A 77 13.68 3.91 -34.58
CA THR A 77 14.68 4.70 -35.32
C THR A 77 14.17 6.06 -35.82
N ASP A 78 12.99 6.49 -35.39
CA ASP A 78 12.30 7.68 -35.90
C ASP A 78 12.59 8.92 -35.04
N LEU A 79 13.06 10.01 -35.67
CA LEU A 79 13.49 11.25 -35.00
C LEU A 79 12.38 11.89 -34.14
N ARG A 80 11.10 11.72 -34.47
CA ARG A 80 9.98 12.18 -33.63
C ARG A 80 9.83 11.42 -32.32
N LYS A 81 10.39 10.21 -32.22
CA LYS A 81 10.39 9.40 -31.00
C LYS A 81 11.57 9.75 -30.09
N VAL A 82 12.60 10.44 -30.59
CA VAL A 82 13.72 10.93 -29.78
C VAL A 82 13.27 11.99 -28.76
N ALA A 83 12.50 13.01 -29.18
CA ALA A 83 11.96 14.02 -28.27
C ALA A 83 10.97 13.44 -27.23
N LYS A 84 10.18 12.43 -27.64
CA LYS A 84 9.29 11.70 -26.71
C LYS A 84 10.07 10.86 -25.70
N ARG A 85 11.19 10.29 -26.13
CA ARG A 85 12.11 9.54 -25.27
C ARG A 85 12.74 10.46 -24.22
N GLU A 86 13.24 11.62 -24.59
CA GLU A 86 13.81 12.60 -23.65
C GLU A 86 12.77 13.05 -22.60
N ALA A 87 11.53 13.32 -23.03
CA ALA A 87 10.44 13.67 -22.12
C ALA A 87 10.10 12.52 -21.15
N ALA A 88 10.07 11.28 -21.63
CA ALA A 88 9.83 10.09 -20.80
C ALA A 88 10.98 9.83 -19.81
N GLU A 89 12.23 10.02 -20.24
CA GLU A 89 13.42 9.92 -19.39
C GLU A 89 13.39 10.97 -18.27
N ALA A 90 13.06 12.23 -18.57
CA ALA A 90 12.90 13.28 -17.58
C ALA A 90 11.76 13.01 -16.58
N ASP A 91 10.62 12.49 -17.06
CA ASP A 91 9.50 12.12 -16.20
C ASP A 91 9.87 10.96 -15.26
N ILE A 92 10.63 9.97 -15.73
CA ILE A 92 11.15 8.87 -14.91
C ILE A 92 12.14 9.39 -13.88
N GLU A 93 13.06 10.26 -14.28
CA GLU A 93 14.05 10.81 -13.35
C GLU A 93 13.40 11.61 -12.23
N ARG A 94 12.40 12.44 -12.56
CA ARG A 94 11.59 13.13 -11.55
C ARG A 94 10.86 12.14 -10.64
N LEU A 95 10.16 11.15 -11.20
CA LEU A 95 9.43 10.15 -10.41
C LEU A 95 10.37 9.34 -9.51
N ARG A 96 11.57 8.99 -9.98
CA ARG A 96 12.59 8.31 -9.19
C ARG A 96 13.19 9.22 -8.12
N ARG A 97 13.30 10.52 -8.35
CA ARG A 97 13.73 11.46 -7.31
C ARG A 97 12.71 11.57 -6.18
N ASP A 98 11.44 11.73 -6.55
CA ASP A 98 10.37 11.98 -5.59
C ASP A 98 9.95 10.71 -4.84
N PHE A 99 9.96 9.56 -5.52
CA PHE A 99 9.46 8.29 -4.97
C PHE A 99 10.52 7.20 -4.85
N GLY A 100 11.72 7.39 -5.37
CA GLY A 100 12.79 6.38 -5.34
C GLY A 100 13.22 5.95 -3.94
N PRO A 101 13.40 6.86 -2.97
CA PRO A 101 13.70 6.47 -1.58
C PRO A 101 12.61 5.58 -0.97
N LEU A 102 11.34 5.88 -1.25
CA LEU A 102 10.19 5.10 -0.77
C LEU A 102 10.12 3.73 -1.46
N ILE A 103 10.33 3.68 -2.79
CA ILE A 103 10.39 2.42 -3.54
C ILE A 103 11.53 1.55 -3.03
N ALA A 104 12.72 2.12 -2.82
CA ALA A 104 13.88 1.40 -2.29
C ALA A 104 13.63 0.86 -0.87
N ALA A 105 13.03 1.66 0.00
CA ALA A 105 12.65 1.22 1.35
C ALA A 105 11.65 0.05 1.31
N MET A 106 10.70 0.06 0.38
CA MET A 106 9.74 -1.03 0.20
C MET A 106 10.36 -2.27 -0.45
N GLU A 107 11.31 -2.11 -1.38
CA GLU A 107 12.07 -3.24 -1.91
C GLU A 107 12.95 -3.88 -0.85
N GLN A 108 13.53 -3.08 0.06
CA GLN A 108 14.24 -3.59 1.23
C GLN A 108 13.30 -4.32 2.19
N LEU A 109 12.09 -3.78 2.43
CA LEU A 109 11.08 -4.42 3.28
C LEU A 109 10.52 -5.71 2.65
N ALA A 110 10.38 -5.76 1.33
CA ALA A 110 9.91 -6.93 0.58
C ALA A 110 11.03 -7.97 0.33
N GLY A 111 12.30 -7.53 0.34
CA GLY A 111 13.49 -8.36 0.22
C GLY A 111 13.98 -8.89 1.58
N ALA A 112 13.62 -8.22 2.67
CA ALA A 112 13.64 -8.80 4.00
C ALA A 112 12.61 -9.93 4.02
N ALA A 113 13.08 -11.18 3.87
CA ALA A 113 12.27 -12.35 4.18
C ALA A 113 11.58 -12.10 5.54
N PRO A 114 10.29 -12.48 5.71
CA PRO A 114 9.63 -12.29 6.98
C PRO A 114 10.48 -12.99 8.04
N ALA A 115 11.13 -12.20 8.91
CA ALA A 115 11.70 -12.73 10.12
C ALA A 115 10.52 -13.37 10.83
N ASN A 116 10.49 -14.70 10.82
CA ASN A 116 9.45 -15.50 11.41
C ASN A 116 9.25 -14.98 12.84
N PRO A 117 8.11 -14.35 13.19
CA PRO A 117 7.96 -13.73 14.52
C PRO A 117 7.97 -14.77 15.64
N ALA A 118 7.97 -16.07 15.30
CA ALA A 118 8.16 -17.18 16.22
C ALA A 118 9.60 -17.38 16.71
N GLU A 119 10.62 -16.79 16.06
CA GLU A 119 12.04 -17.08 16.36
C GLU A 119 12.78 -15.96 17.13
N GLN A 120 12.12 -14.83 17.42
CA GLN A 120 12.71 -13.73 18.21
C GLN A 120 11.87 -13.32 19.42
N LEU A 121 11.18 -14.28 20.05
CA LEU A 121 10.73 -14.07 21.41
C LEU A 121 11.89 -14.39 22.36
N PRO A 122 12.45 -13.41 23.10
CA PRO A 122 13.42 -13.70 24.14
C PRO A 122 12.80 -14.67 25.16
N PRO A 123 13.58 -15.60 25.74
CA PRO A 123 13.06 -16.57 26.70
C PRO A 123 12.46 -15.80 27.90
N GLY A 124 11.13 -15.83 28.03
CA GLY A 124 10.38 -15.10 29.04
C GLY A 124 9.24 -14.21 28.52
N SER A 125 9.07 -14.06 27.20
CA SER A 125 7.89 -13.39 26.65
C SER A 125 6.63 -14.23 26.89
N ALA A 126 5.75 -13.76 27.77
CA ALA A 126 4.45 -14.37 28.02
C ALA A 126 3.68 -14.56 26.71
N THR A 127 3.24 -15.79 26.46
CA THR A 127 2.19 -16.10 25.49
C THR A 127 0.94 -15.32 25.89
N VAL A 128 0.73 -14.16 25.25
CA VAL A 128 -0.58 -13.54 25.25
C VAL A 128 -1.45 -14.44 24.41
N THR A 129 -2.18 -15.33 25.07
CA THR A 129 -3.30 -16.06 24.47
C THR A 129 -4.19 -15.00 23.82
N PRO A 130 -4.39 -15.02 22.49
CA PRO A 130 -5.30 -14.07 21.87
C PRO A 130 -6.67 -14.27 22.55
N ARG A 131 -7.19 -13.20 23.16
CA ARG A 131 -8.55 -13.21 23.72
C ARG A 131 -9.48 -13.68 22.60
N PRO A 132 -10.34 -14.69 22.85
CA PRO A 132 -11.30 -15.10 21.84
C PRO A 132 -12.17 -13.88 21.51
N VAL A 133 -12.10 -13.46 20.25
CA VAL A 133 -13.01 -12.49 19.67
C VAL A 133 -14.40 -13.05 19.93
N ARG A 134 -15.18 -12.38 20.80
CA ARG A 134 -16.58 -12.73 21.00
C ARG A 134 -17.24 -12.63 19.63
N GLY A 135 -17.52 -13.77 19.02
CA GLY A 135 -18.37 -13.84 17.84
C GLY A 135 -19.64 -13.08 18.15
N ARG A 136 -19.99 -12.11 17.31
CA ARG A 136 -21.33 -11.51 17.29
C ARG A 136 -22.31 -12.63 16.95
N THR A 137 -22.71 -13.42 17.94
CA THR A 137 -23.99 -14.12 17.89
C THR A 137 -25.05 -13.04 17.75
N ARG A 138 -25.66 -12.98 16.56
CA ARG A 138 -26.90 -12.25 16.37
C ARG A 138 -27.92 -12.91 17.30
N PHE A 139 -28.10 -12.35 18.49
CA PHE A 139 -29.28 -12.62 19.31
C PHE A 139 -30.47 -12.07 18.54
N GLY A 140 -31.12 -12.95 17.77
CA GLY A 140 -32.50 -12.77 17.38
C GLY A 140 -33.37 -12.87 18.62
N LYS A 141 -33.62 -11.72 19.24
CA LYS A 141 -34.84 -11.30 19.92
C LYS A 141 -35.87 -12.42 20.18
N ASP A 142 -36.01 -12.82 21.45
CA ASP A 142 -37.23 -13.43 21.96
C ASP A 142 -38.41 -12.45 21.87
N GLY A 143 -39.61 -12.97 21.60
CA GLY A 143 -40.87 -12.37 22.06
C GLY A 143 -41.80 -11.81 20.98
N ALA A 144 -42.54 -12.70 20.31
CA ALA A 144 -44.00 -12.66 20.16
C ALA A 144 -44.50 -14.04 19.67
#